data_AF-A0A0Q5NJB9-F1
#
_entry.id   AF-A0A0Q5NJB9-F1
#
_cell.length_a   1.000
_cell.length_b   1.000
_cell.length_c   1.000
_cell.angle_alpha   90.00
_cell.angle_beta   90.00
_cell.angle_gamma   90.00
#
_symmetry.space_group_name_H-M   'P 1'
#
loop_
_entity.id
_entity.type
_entity.pdbx_description
1 polymer ?
#
loop_
_entity_poly.entity_id
_entity_poly.type
_entity_poly.pdbx_seq_one_letter_code
_entity_poly.pdbx_strand_id
1 'polypeptide(L)'
;MHKFLQDFADSTIVIEYPTQSYDSPAYKILSKTRGIVNCFVYQAIDSGLNKLYQRKTVQIPDTLRAFLQLKKNNFRNSLADINIFFNVLKVNADTAKKIWKDISKYKPWQMVDDKAYATCPPGTNYAVVLDDGYKIMHLVTKKEIKTLIYYAPEYYEEQCPGNKNRQAIISINSIFYKKIPFR
;
A
#
# COMPACT_ATOMS: atom_id res chain seq x y z
N MET A 1 -8.96 -2.48 -9.28
CA MET A 1 -8.15 -3.56 -8.63
C MET A 1 -8.83 -4.22 -7.42
N HIS A 2 -9.15 -3.54 -6.31
CA HIS A 2 -9.68 -4.22 -5.10
C HIS A 2 -10.96 -5.05 -5.35
N LYS A 3 -11.93 -4.50 -6.10
CA LYS A 3 -13.15 -5.23 -6.48
C LYS A 3 -12.88 -6.48 -7.31
N PHE A 4 -11.95 -6.41 -8.27
CA PHE A 4 -11.50 -7.59 -9.00
C PHE A 4 -10.94 -8.66 -8.06
N LEU A 5 -10.08 -8.28 -7.10
CA LEU A 5 -9.55 -9.24 -6.12
C LEU A 5 -10.66 -9.84 -5.25
N GLN A 6 -11.67 -9.05 -4.89
CA GLN A 6 -12.88 -9.52 -4.21
C GLN A 6 -13.63 -10.56 -5.07
N ASP A 7 -13.81 -10.32 -6.36
CA ASP A 7 -14.56 -11.22 -7.25
C ASP A 7 -13.84 -12.54 -7.52
N PHE A 8 -12.50 -12.56 -7.51
CA PHE A 8 -11.71 -13.72 -7.96
C PHE A 8 -10.86 -14.41 -6.88
N ALA A 9 -10.67 -13.82 -5.70
CA ALA A 9 -9.95 -14.44 -4.58
C ALA A 9 -10.83 -14.73 -3.37
N ASP A 10 -10.45 -15.69 -2.55
CA ASP A 10 -11.14 -15.95 -1.27
C ASP A 10 -10.83 -14.82 -0.29
N SER A 11 -9.56 -14.44 -0.25
CA SER A 11 -9.06 -13.35 0.60
C SER A 11 -7.77 -12.77 0.03
N THR A 12 -7.57 -11.46 0.17
CA THR A 12 -6.37 -10.75 -0.26
C THR A 12 -5.97 -9.72 0.78
N ILE A 13 -4.67 -9.62 1.05
CA ILE A 13 -4.05 -8.56 1.84
C ILE A 13 -3.26 -7.68 0.89
N VAL A 14 -3.57 -6.39 0.89
CA VAL A 14 -2.90 -5.38 0.06
C VAL A 14 -2.22 -4.38 0.98
N ILE A 15 -0.93 -4.15 0.79
CA ILE A 15 -0.22 -3.02 1.41
C ILE A 15 -0.06 -1.94 0.36
N GLU A 16 -0.66 -0.79 0.64
CA GLU A 16 -0.51 0.42 -0.15
C GLU A 16 0.69 1.22 0.37
N TYR A 17 1.56 1.59 -0.56
CA TYR A 17 2.71 2.45 -0.35
C TYR A 17 2.36 3.80 -0.98
N PRO A 18 1.79 4.73 -0.18
CA PRO A 18 1.47 6.05 -0.67
C PRO A 18 2.76 6.78 -1.05
N THR A 19 2.75 7.42 -2.19
CA THR A 19 3.84 8.22 -2.72
C THR A 19 3.59 9.68 -2.39
N GLN A 20 4.66 10.44 -2.12
CA GLN A 20 4.52 11.88 -1.94
C GLN A 20 4.11 12.54 -3.25
N SER A 21 2.84 12.96 -3.31
CA SER A 21 2.21 13.97 -4.18
C SER A 21 2.41 13.93 -5.70
N TYR A 22 3.26 13.08 -6.29
CA TYR A 22 3.57 13.15 -7.73
C TYR A 22 3.44 11.83 -8.47
N ASP A 23 3.52 10.70 -7.76
CA ASP A 23 3.38 9.37 -8.34
C ASP A 23 2.06 8.72 -7.89
N SER A 24 1.60 7.71 -8.63
CA SER A 24 0.49 6.87 -8.20
C SER A 24 0.95 5.93 -7.08
N PRO A 25 0.07 5.56 -6.13
CA PRO A 25 0.41 4.61 -5.09
C PRO A 25 0.87 3.28 -5.67
N ALA A 26 1.89 2.70 -5.05
CA ALA A 26 2.34 1.36 -5.35
C ALA A 26 1.72 0.37 -4.37
N TYR A 27 1.47 -0.86 -4.80
CA TYR A 27 0.84 -1.88 -3.97
C TYR A 27 1.65 -3.16 -4.01
N LYS A 28 1.81 -3.79 -2.84
CA LYS A 28 2.20 -5.19 -2.73
C LYS A 28 1.00 -6.00 -2.27
N ILE A 29 0.77 -7.11 -2.92
CA ILE A 29 -0.49 -7.84 -2.84
C ILE A 29 -0.18 -9.30 -2.57
N LEU A 30 -0.82 -9.85 -1.55
CA LEU A 30 -0.76 -11.27 -1.21
C LEU A 30 -2.19 -11.81 -1.26
N SER A 31 -2.48 -12.68 -2.23
CA SER A 31 -3.82 -13.20 -2.47
C SER A 31 -3.88 -14.71 -2.25
N LYS A 32 -4.99 -15.19 -1.68
CA LYS A 32 -5.26 -16.60 -1.44
C LYS A 32 -6.55 -17.03 -2.12
N THR A 33 -6.47 -18.11 -2.90
CA THR A 33 -7.62 -18.75 -3.58
C THR A 33 -7.48 -20.25 -3.49
N ARG A 34 -8.47 -20.94 -2.91
CA ARG A 34 -8.51 -22.42 -2.76
C ARG A 34 -7.21 -23.01 -2.19
N GLY A 35 -6.62 -22.31 -1.21
CA GLY A 35 -5.37 -22.73 -0.56
C GLY A 35 -4.07 -22.38 -1.30
N ILE A 36 -4.16 -21.87 -2.53
CA ILE A 36 -3.02 -21.35 -3.30
C ILE A 36 -2.79 -19.91 -2.90
N VAL A 37 -1.53 -19.55 -2.62
CA VAL A 37 -1.14 -18.18 -2.26
C VAL A 37 -0.23 -17.62 -3.34
N ASN A 38 -0.58 -16.45 -3.85
CA ASN A 38 0.14 -15.75 -4.91
C ASN A 38 0.52 -14.34 -4.47
N CYS A 39 1.66 -13.86 -4.96
CA CYS A 39 2.13 -12.50 -4.75
C CYS A 39 1.99 -11.69 -6.04
N PHE A 40 1.51 -10.47 -5.92
CA PHE A 40 1.42 -9.51 -7.02
C PHE A 40 1.96 -8.16 -6.57
N VAL A 41 2.31 -7.32 -7.54
CA VAL A 41 2.59 -5.91 -7.31
C VAL A 41 1.82 -5.07 -8.30
N TYR A 42 1.38 -3.91 -7.87
CA TYR A 42 0.92 -2.86 -8.76
C TYR A 42 1.87 -1.68 -8.64
N GLN A 43 2.51 -1.30 -9.73
CA GLN A 43 3.42 -0.17 -9.75
C GLN A 43 3.23 0.62 -11.04
N ALA A 44 2.50 1.72 -10.94
CA ALA A 44 2.29 2.62 -12.05
C ALA A 44 3.57 3.44 -12.29
N ILE A 45 4.33 3.09 -13.32
CA ILE A 45 5.58 3.79 -13.67
C ILE A 45 5.26 4.86 -14.72
N ASP A 46 5.43 6.13 -14.35
CA ASP A 46 5.47 7.23 -15.30
C ASP A 46 6.86 7.29 -15.97
N SER A 47 7.07 6.45 -16.97
CA SER A 47 8.36 6.34 -17.67
C SER A 47 8.62 7.48 -18.67
N GLY A 48 7.59 8.26 -19.01
CA GLY A 48 7.61 9.28 -20.06
C GLY A 48 7.60 10.71 -19.53
N LEU A 49 6.66 11.08 -18.66
CA LEU A 49 6.45 12.47 -18.26
C LEU A 49 7.48 12.93 -17.23
N ASN A 50 7.86 12.09 -16.26
CA ASN A 50 8.93 12.44 -15.33
C ASN A 50 10.26 12.80 -16.04
N LYS A 51 10.58 12.14 -17.15
CA LYS A 51 11.78 12.45 -17.96
C LYS A 51 11.67 13.77 -18.73
N LEU A 52 10.46 14.16 -19.16
CA LEU A 52 10.22 15.44 -19.84
C LEU A 52 10.50 16.63 -18.92
N TYR A 53 10.31 16.48 -17.60
CA TYR A 53 10.53 17.56 -16.62
C TYR A 53 11.94 17.57 -16.02
N GLN A 54 12.63 16.43 -15.95
CA GLN A 54 14.02 16.37 -15.49
C GLN A 54 15.00 17.02 -16.48
N ARG A 55 14.63 17.13 -17.76
CA ARG A 55 15.42 17.80 -18.78
C ARG A 55 14.89 19.22 -19.01
N LYS A 56 15.48 20.21 -18.33
CA LYS A 56 15.37 21.65 -18.66
C LYS A 56 15.76 21.97 -20.13
N THR A 57 16.29 21.00 -20.86
CA THR A 57 16.86 21.14 -22.20
C THR A 57 15.88 20.88 -23.34
N VAL A 58 14.66 20.38 -23.10
CA VAL A 58 13.67 20.17 -24.17
C VAL A 58 12.73 21.37 -24.23
N GLN A 59 12.85 22.18 -25.29
CA GLN A 59 11.85 23.19 -25.61
C GLN A 59 10.59 22.50 -26.11
N ILE A 60 9.54 22.54 -25.30
CA ILE A 60 8.21 22.00 -25.62
C ILE A 60 7.27 23.20 -25.69
N PRO A 61 6.48 23.36 -26.76
CA PRO A 61 5.45 24.40 -26.83
C PRO A 61 4.51 24.36 -25.63
N ASP A 62 4.11 25.52 -25.11
CA ASP A 62 3.34 25.60 -23.86
C ASP A 62 2.02 24.84 -23.92
N THR A 63 1.34 24.86 -25.06
CA THR A 63 0.11 24.09 -25.28
C THR A 63 0.34 22.59 -25.11
N LEU A 64 1.44 22.06 -25.69
CA LEU A 64 1.78 20.65 -25.56
C LEU A 64 2.19 20.31 -24.11
N ARG A 65 2.94 21.20 -23.45
CA ARG A 65 3.27 21.06 -22.02
C ARG A 65 2.01 20.96 -21.16
N ALA A 66 1.04 21.85 -21.37
CA ALA A 66 -0.22 21.86 -20.64
C ALA A 66 -1.01 20.55 -20.85
N PHE A 67 -1.11 20.05 -22.08
CA PHE A 67 -1.75 18.75 -22.35
C PHE A 67 -1.05 17.58 -21.64
N LEU A 68 0.28 17.57 -21.64
CA LEU A 68 1.07 16.54 -20.98
C LEU A 68 0.90 16.61 -19.44
N GLN A 69 0.83 17.80 -18.85
CA GLN A 69 0.50 17.98 -17.43
C GLN A 69 -0.88 17.44 -17.08
N LEU A 70 -1.90 17.73 -17.90
CA LEU A 70 -3.25 17.21 -17.70
C LEU A 70 -3.28 15.67 -17.76
N LYS A 71 -2.59 15.06 -18.73
CA LYS A 71 -2.46 13.60 -18.80
C LYS A 71 -1.75 13.02 -17.57
N LYS A 72 -0.70 13.68 -17.06
CA LYS A 72 -0.02 13.28 -15.83
C LYS A 72 -0.95 13.33 -14.61
N ASN A 73 -1.67 14.43 -14.45
CA ASN A 73 -2.60 14.61 -13.32
C ASN A 73 -3.73 13.58 -13.35
N ASN A 74 -4.26 13.29 -14.54
CA ASN A 74 -5.28 12.24 -14.70
C ASN A 74 -4.73 10.85 -14.38
N PHE A 75 -3.49 10.55 -14.79
CA PHE A 75 -2.82 9.31 -14.45
C PHE A 75 -2.59 9.18 -12.93
N ARG A 76 -2.10 10.25 -12.29
CA ARG A 76 -1.92 10.31 -10.83
C ARG A 76 -3.21 10.02 -10.06
N ASN A 77 -4.33 10.57 -10.52
CA ASN A 77 -5.63 10.42 -9.87
C ASN A 77 -6.36 9.13 -10.27
N SER A 78 -5.77 8.31 -11.16
CA SER A 78 -6.37 7.06 -11.57
C SER A 78 -6.26 6.01 -10.45
N LEU A 79 -7.38 5.37 -10.16
CA LEU A 79 -7.41 4.28 -9.20
C LEU A 79 -6.63 3.08 -9.76
N ALA A 80 -5.93 2.36 -8.88
CA ALA A 80 -5.23 1.15 -9.27
C ALA A 80 -6.19 0.12 -9.88
N ASP A 81 -5.78 -0.47 -11.01
CA ASP A 81 -6.58 -1.44 -11.73
C ASP A 81 -5.82 -2.66 -12.26
N ILE A 82 -6.55 -3.63 -12.80
CA ILE A 82 -5.95 -4.80 -13.46
C ILE A 82 -5.53 -4.40 -14.88
N ASN A 83 -4.30 -3.94 -15.01
CA ASN A 83 -3.71 -3.46 -16.25
C ASN A 83 -2.22 -3.81 -16.32
N ILE A 84 -1.48 -3.22 -17.27
CA ILE A 84 -0.04 -3.49 -17.47
C ILE A 84 0.86 -3.19 -16.25
N PHE A 85 0.37 -2.41 -15.28
CA PHE A 85 1.08 -2.12 -14.04
C PHE A 85 0.85 -3.20 -12.97
N PHE A 86 -0.18 -4.04 -13.12
CA PHE A 86 -0.46 -5.19 -12.28
C PHE A 86 0.37 -6.40 -12.72
N ASN A 87 1.37 -6.76 -11.93
CA ASN A 87 2.34 -7.80 -12.26
C ASN A 87 2.25 -8.97 -11.27
N VAL A 88 2.25 -10.19 -11.81
CA VAL A 88 2.43 -11.41 -11.02
C VAL A 88 3.90 -11.57 -10.66
N LEU A 89 4.20 -11.74 -9.38
CA LEU A 89 5.57 -12.01 -8.94
C LEU A 89 5.87 -13.51 -8.97
N LYS A 90 7.07 -13.86 -9.45
CA LYS A 90 7.59 -15.23 -9.40
C LYS A 90 8.12 -15.56 -8.00
N VAL A 91 7.23 -15.62 -7.02
CA VAL A 91 7.55 -16.10 -5.65
C VAL A 91 7.23 -17.60 -5.58
N ASN A 92 8.15 -18.40 -5.05
CA ASN A 92 7.91 -19.83 -4.83
C ASN A 92 6.66 -20.03 -3.94
N ALA A 93 5.83 -21.02 -4.29
CA ALA A 93 4.56 -21.27 -3.61
C ALA A 93 4.70 -21.53 -2.10
N ASP A 94 5.74 -22.23 -1.66
CA ASP A 94 5.98 -22.48 -0.24
C ASP A 94 6.43 -21.22 0.50
N THR A 95 7.20 -20.37 -0.16
CA THR A 95 7.54 -19.04 0.35
C THR A 95 6.28 -18.18 0.49
N ALA A 96 5.41 -18.14 -0.51
CA ALA A 96 4.17 -17.39 -0.47
C ALA A 96 3.23 -17.90 0.66
N LYS A 97 3.09 -19.22 0.80
CA LYS A 97 2.36 -19.86 1.91
C LYS A 97 2.96 -19.50 3.28
N LYS A 98 4.29 -19.49 3.39
CA LYS A 98 4.99 -19.09 4.62
C LYS A 98 4.72 -17.64 4.97
N ILE A 99 4.81 -16.72 4.01
CA ILE A 99 4.47 -15.30 4.20
C ILE A 99 3.03 -15.16 4.71
N TRP A 100 2.07 -15.85 4.08
CA TRP A 100 0.68 -15.86 4.51
C TRP A 100 0.52 -16.35 5.95
N LYS A 101 1.18 -17.46 6.30
CA LYS A 101 1.14 -18.02 7.65
C LYS A 101 1.74 -17.06 8.69
N ASP A 102 2.85 -16.42 8.37
CA ASP A 102 3.51 -15.47 9.26
C ASP A 102 2.66 -14.22 9.50
N ILE A 103 2.02 -13.68 8.46
CA ILE A 103 1.07 -12.56 8.59
C ILE A 103 -0.18 -12.97 9.38
N SER A 104 -0.69 -14.19 9.17
CA SER A 104 -1.90 -14.68 9.85
C SER A 104 -1.77 -14.73 11.37
N LYS A 105 -0.54 -14.82 11.92
CA LYS A 105 -0.29 -14.77 13.38
C LYS A 105 -0.75 -13.45 14.02
N TYR A 106 -0.74 -12.37 13.25
CA TYR A 106 -1.18 -11.04 13.69
C TYR A 106 -2.70 -10.84 13.57
N LYS A 107 -3.44 -11.86 13.11
CA LYS A 107 -4.91 -11.83 12.96
C LYS A 107 -5.42 -10.58 12.22
N PRO A 108 -4.94 -10.30 10.99
CA PRO A 108 -5.19 -9.02 10.31
C PRO A 108 -6.68 -8.66 10.19
N TRP A 109 -7.54 -9.65 9.96
CA TRP A 109 -8.99 -9.45 9.84
C TRP A 109 -9.66 -8.88 11.11
N GLN A 110 -9.06 -9.11 12.29
CA GLN A 110 -9.55 -8.61 13.58
C GLN A 110 -8.94 -7.27 13.98
N MET A 111 -7.96 -6.75 13.23
CA MET A 111 -7.30 -5.48 13.55
C MET A 111 -8.26 -4.29 13.35
N VAL A 112 -8.01 -3.23 14.11
CA VAL A 112 -8.66 -1.92 13.97
C VAL A 112 -7.62 -0.83 13.81
N ASP A 113 -7.98 0.27 13.17
CA ASP A 113 -7.07 1.37 12.85
C ASP A 113 -7.14 2.54 13.85
N ASP A 114 -6.39 3.60 13.57
CA ASP A 114 -6.32 4.78 14.45
C ASP A 114 -7.66 5.55 14.54
N LYS A 115 -8.67 5.24 13.69
CA LYS A 115 -10.01 5.83 13.87
C LYS A 115 -10.74 5.21 15.06
N ALA A 116 -10.48 3.94 15.36
CA ALA A 116 -11.12 3.21 16.46
C ALA A 116 -10.35 3.33 17.78
N TYR A 117 -9.08 3.74 17.74
CA TYR A 117 -8.21 3.81 18.92
C TYR A 117 -7.46 5.14 18.95
N ALA A 118 -7.51 5.85 20.08
CA ALA A 118 -6.82 7.12 20.23
C ALA A 118 -5.32 7.01 19.93
N THR A 119 -4.73 8.06 19.37
CA THR A 119 -3.31 8.08 19.01
C THR A 119 -2.43 7.70 20.20
N CYS A 120 -2.68 8.26 21.38
CA CYS A 120 -2.12 7.80 22.64
C CYS A 120 -3.20 7.78 23.73
N PRO A 121 -2.96 7.09 24.87
CA PRO A 121 -3.86 7.17 26.02
C PRO A 121 -4.08 8.62 26.49
N PRO A 122 -5.26 8.94 27.05
CA PRO A 122 -5.51 10.25 27.63
C PRO A 122 -4.47 10.61 28.70
N GLY A 123 -3.96 11.84 28.67
CA GLY A 123 -2.96 12.32 29.62
C GLY A 123 -1.51 11.98 29.26
N THR A 124 -1.26 11.26 28.16
CA THR A 124 0.09 11.12 27.62
C THR A 124 0.54 12.43 26.98
N ASN A 125 1.69 12.96 27.41
CA ASN A 125 2.33 14.09 26.75
C ASN A 125 3.24 13.57 25.63
N TYR A 126 2.93 13.89 24.38
CA TYR A 126 3.71 13.48 23.20
C TYR A 126 3.68 14.59 22.15
N ALA A 127 4.74 14.69 21.35
CA ALA A 127 4.75 15.62 20.24
C ALA A 127 3.90 15.07 19.09
N VAL A 128 3.15 15.96 18.42
CA VAL A 128 2.40 15.58 17.22
C VAL A 128 3.34 15.68 16.03
N VAL A 129 3.52 14.57 15.33
CA VAL A 129 4.21 14.53 14.03
C VAL A 129 3.24 15.02 12.95
N LEU A 130 3.74 15.87 12.04
CA LEU A 130 2.94 16.46 10.95
C LEU A 130 3.33 15.92 9.56
N ASP A 131 4.58 15.51 9.38
CA ASP A 131 5.16 15.15 8.07
C ASP A 131 5.64 13.69 7.97
N ASP A 132 4.94 12.75 8.60
CA ASP A 132 5.24 11.32 8.47
C ASP A 132 4.22 10.60 7.58
N GLY A 133 4.53 9.37 7.20
CA GLY A 133 3.76 8.54 6.28
C GLY A 133 2.66 7.74 6.95
N TYR A 134 1.75 7.29 6.10
CA TYR A 134 0.72 6.32 6.48
C TYR A 134 1.18 4.89 6.18
N LYS A 135 0.76 3.94 7.03
CA LYS A 135 0.70 2.53 6.67
C LYS A 135 -0.75 2.20 6.36
N ILE A 136 -1.02 1.86 5.11
CA ILE A 136 -2.37 1.59 4.62
C ILE A 136 -2.44 0.11 4.23
N MET A 137 -3.39 -0.61 4.82
CA MET A 137 -3.64 -2.02 4.53
C MET A 137 -5.09 -2.23 4.12
N HIS A 138 -5.31 -2.83 2.95
CA HIS A 138 -6.63 -3.28 2.53
C HIS A 138 -6.77 -4.78 2.71
N LEU A 139 -7.87 -5.15 3.32
CA LEU A 139 -8.29 -6.50 3.65
C LEU A 139 -9.51 -6.81 2.80
N VAL A 140 -9.28 -7.59 1.76
CA VAL A 140 -10.30 -7.92 0.76
C VAL A 140 -10.77 -9.36 0.98
N THR A 141 -12.08 -9.55 1.09
CA THR A 141 -12.74 -10.86 1.12
C THR A 141 -13.93 -10.85 0.17
N LYS A 142 -14.54 -12.02 -0.07
CA LYS A 142 -15.82 -12.11 -0.78
C LYS A 142 -16.93 -11.24 -0.20
N LYS A 143 -16.90 -10.98 1.12
CA LYS A 143 -17.97 -10.26 1.83
C LYS A 143 -17.75 -8.75 1.82
N GLU A 144 -16.51 -8.31 1.99
CA GLU A 144 -16.20 -6.90 2.20
C GLU A 144 -14.77 -6.54 1.78
N ILE A 145 -14.54 -5.25 1.60
CA ILE A 145 -13.23 -4.62 1.50
C ILE A 145 -13.09 -3.68 2.70
N LYS A 146 -12.19 -4.01 3.61
CA LYS A 146 -11.89 -3.23 4.81
C LYS A 146 -10.53 -2.55 4.65
N THR A 147 -10.46 -1.25 4.87
CA THR A 147 -9.20 -0.49 4.86
C THR A 147 -8.82 -0.12 6.28
N LEU A 148 -7.55 -0.32 6.63
CA LEU A 148 -6.96 0.08 7.89
C LEU A 148 -5.87 1.11 7.63
N ILE A 149 -5.97 2.27 8.29
CA ILE A 149 -5.06 3.41 8.09
C ILE A 149 -4.38 3.76 9.42
N TYR A 150 -3.05 3.65 9.43
CA TYR A 150 -2.25 4.03 10.60
C TYR A 150 -1.33 5.18 10.24
N TYR A 151 -1.41 6.29 10.97
CA TYR A 151 -0.55 7.44 10.77
C TYR A 151 0.69 7.31 11.66
N ALA A 152 1.89 7.39 11.07
CA ALA A 152 3.16 7.33 11.80
C ALA A 152 3.23 6.23 12.88
N PRO A 153 2.85 4.96 12.58
CA PRO A 153 2.67 3.97 13.63
C PRO A 153 3.97 3.65 14.37
N GLU A 154 5.12 3.70 13.71
CA GLU A 154 6.43 3.54 14.36
C GLU A 154 6.67 4.63 15.42
N TYR A 155 6.44 5.90 15.06
CA TYR A 155 6.60 7.04 15.97
C TYR A 155 5.68 6.93 17.18
N TYR A 156 4.39 6.69 16.97
CA TYR A 156 3.45 6.62 18.09
C TYR A 156 3.60 5.36 18.94
N GLU A 157 4.08 4.25 18.40
CA GLU A 157 4.44 3.10 19.22
C GLU A 157 5.67 3.37 20.09
N GLU A 158 6.61 4.22 19.63
CA GLU A 158 7.74 4.68 20.45
C GLU A 158 7.30 5.66 21.55
N GLN A 159 6.41 6.61 21.23
CA GLN A 159 5.93 7.61 22.19
C GLN A 159 4.95 7.03 23.22
N CYS A 160 4.07 6.13 22.79
CA CYS A 160 3.03 5.54 23.64
C CYS A 160 2.87 4.04 23.35
N PRO A 161 3.78 3.20 23.88
CA PRO A 161 3.83 1.79 23.56
C PRO A 161 2.62 1.01 24.09
N GLY A 162 2.32 -0.10 23.42
CA GLY A 162 1.31 -1.08 23.84
C GLY A 162 0.12 -1.20 22.90
N ASN A 163 0.08 -0.44 21.80
CA ASN A 163 -0.97 -0.60 20.80
C ASN A 163 -0.70 -1.82 19.91
N LYS A 164 -1.33 -2.94 20.26
CA LYS A 164 -1.19 -4.21 19.53
C LYS A 164 -1.52 -4.10 18.04
N ASN A 165 -2.41 -3.19 17.63
CA ASN A 165 -2.73 -3.00 16.21
C ASN A 165 -1.59 -2.29 15.47
N ARG A 166 -0.93 -1.29 16.10
CA ARG A 166 0.25 -0.63 15.52
C ARG A 166 1.42 -1.60 15.41
N GLN A 167 1.71 -2.33 16.49
CA GLN A 167 2.73 -3.37 16.47
C GLN A 167 2.48 -4.39 15.35
N ALA A 168 1.22 -4.80 15.16
CA ALA A 168 0.84 -5.72 14.09
C ALA A 168 1.05 -5.12 12.68
N ILE A 169 0.58 -3.90 12.39
CA ILE A 169 0.78 -3.32 11.06
C ILE A 169 2.25 -3.05 10.75
N ILE A 170 3.04 -2.60 11.73
CA ILE A 170 4.50 -2.42 11.60
C ILE A 170 5.14 -3.75 11.21
N SER A 171 4.79 -4.83 11.91
CA SER A 171 5.33 -6.17 11.67
C SER A 171 4.90 -6.73 10.30
N ILE A 172 3.62 -6.61 9.95
CA ILE A 172 3.08 -7.05 8.66
C ILE A 172 3.78 -6.29 7.53
N ASN A 173 3.87 -4.96 7.63
CA ASN A 173 4.53 -4.14 6.60
C ASN A 173 6.01 -4.51 6.46
N SER A 174 6.72 -4.79 7.58
CA SER A 174 8.10 -5.29 7.57
C SER A 174 8.23 -6.63 6.84
N ILE A 175 7.27 -7.55 7.01
CA ILE A 175 7.23 -8.82 6.27
C ILE A 175 7.05 -8.55 4.76
N PHE A 176 6.07 -7.72 4.37
CA PHE A 176 5.85 -7.35 2.98
C PHE A 176 7.08 -6.69 2.36
N TYR A 177 7.70 -5.75 3.07
CA TYR A 177 8.90 -5.05 2.62
C TYR A 177 10.06 -6.03 2.33
N LYS A 178 10.33 -6.94 3.27
CA LYS A 178 11.47 -7.86 3.19
C LYS A 178 11.24 -9.05 2.26
N LYS A 179 10.00 -9.50 2.09
CA LYS A 179 9.69 -10.79 1.44
C LYS A 179 9.02 -10.64 0.07
N ILE A 180 8.46 -9.49 -0.23
CA ILE A 180 7.79 -9.23 -1.52
C ILE A 180 8.49 -8.02 -2.16
N PRO A 181 9.38 -8.23 -3.15
CA PRO A 181 10.09 -7.13 -3.78
C PRO A 181 9.16 -6.34 -4.71
N PHE A 182 9.43 -5.05 -4.90
CA PHE A 182 8.99 -4.35 -6.11
C PHE A 182 9.82 -4.86 -7.31
N ARG A 183 9.25 -4.77 -8.51
CA ARG A 183 9.92 -5.23 -9.73
C ARG A 183 10.99 -4.23 -10.18
#